data_AF-R5W5Y8-F1
#
_entry.id   AF-R5W5Y8-F1
#
_cell.length_a   1.000
_cell.length_b   1.000
_cell.length_c   1.000
_cell.angle_alpha   90.00
_cell.angle_beta   90.00
_cell.angle_gamma   90.00
#
_symmetry.space_group_name_H-M   'P 1'
#
loop_
_entity.id
_entity.type
_entity.pdbx_description
1 polymer ?
#
loop_
_entity_poly.entity_id
_entity_poly.type
_entity_poly.pdbx_seq_one_letter_code
_entity_poly.pdbx_strand_id
1 'polypeptide(L)'
;MEIKPTKYQPGQKVWTLIGMKAEEKTIKGINISVDSDGVQKNYYYMLVPKEKECSSEAFASYSEKELFSSKEEMRISVFGD
;
A
#
# COMPACT_ATOMS: atom_id res chain seq x y z
N MET A 1 -22.59 9.05 7.47
CA MET A 1 -21.32 8.36 7.82
C MET A 1 -20.20 9.19 7.22
N GLU A 2 -19.23 9.62 8.01
CA GLU A 2 -18.12 10.45 7.55
C GLU A 2 -16.89 9.56 7.27
N ILE A 3 -16.33 9.66 6.07
CA ILE A 3 -15.10 8.96 5.71
C ILE A 3 -13.93 9.76 6.29
N LYS A 4 -13.13 9.10 7.14
CA LYS A 4 -11.92 9.70 7.71
C LYS A 4 -10.85 9.82 6.63
N PRO A 5 -9.98 10.85 6.71
CA PRO A 5 -8.84 10.98 5.82
C PRO A 5 -7.94 9.75 5.93
N THR A 6 -7.45 9.29 4.79
CA THR A 6 -6.55 8.13 4.69
C THR A 6 -5.11 8.56 4.97
N LYS A 7 -4.32 7.69 5.61
CA LYS A 7 -2.91 8.00 5.96
C LYS A 7 -2.07 8.37 4.74
N TYR A 8 -2.25 7.62 3.65
CA TYR A 8 -1.61 7.88 2.37
C TYR A 8 -2.62 8.32 1.30
N GLN A 9 -2.11 8.96 0.24
CA GLN A 9 -2.86 9.55 -0.87
C GLN A 9 -2.35 9.05 -2.23
N PRO A 10 -3.20 9.00 -3.28
CA PRO A 10 -2.74 8.72 -4.63
C PRO A 10 -1.62 9.67 -5.08
N GLY A 11 -0.62 9.13 -5.77
CA GLY A 11 0.59 9.87 -6.18
C GLY A 11 1.71 9.89 -5.14
N GLN A 12 1.45 9.53 -3.88
CA GLN A 12 2.49 9.42 -2.88
C GLN A 12 3.35 8.17 -3.10
N LYS A 13 4.64 8.32 -2.81
CA LYS A 13 5.60 7.22 -2.75
C LYS A 13 5.61 6.63 -1.35
N VAL A 14 5.55 5.31 -1.28
CA VAL A 14 5.59 4.52 -0.04
C VAL A 14 6.53 3.35 -0.22
N TRP A 15 7.01 2.81 0.90
CA TRP A 15 7.82 1.61 0.95
C TRP A 15 6.97 0.42 1.37
N THR A 16 7.24 -0.74 0.78
CA THR A 16 6.63 -2.01 1.17
C THR A 16 7.61 -3.16 0.96
N LEU A 17 7.37 -4.29 1.61
CA LEU A 17 8.19 -5.48 1.49
C LEU A 17 7.47 -6.49 0.59
N ILE A 18 8.03 -6.77 -0.59
CA ILE A 18 7.53 -7.78 -1.50
C ILE A 18 8.46 -8.99 -1.44
N GLY A 19 7.98 -10.09 -0.86
CA GLY A 19 8.82 -11.23 -0.51
C GLY A 19 9.88 -10.81 0.53
N MET A 20 11.14 -10.75 0.11
CA MET A 20 12.27 -10.27 0.95
C MET A 20 12.91 -8.99 0.42
N LYS A 21 12.28 -8.30 -0.54
CA LYS A 21 12.82 -7.11 -1.18
C LYS A 21 12.03 -5.88 -0.77
N ALA A 22 12.77 -4.88 -0.27
CA ALA A 22 12.26 -3.55 -0.02
C ALA A 22 12.01 -2.84 -1.36
N GLU A 23 10.78 -2.45 -1.63
CA GLU A 23 10.42 -1.74 -2.87
C GLU A 23 9.71 -0.42 -2.56
N GLU A 24 10.13 0.63 -3.27
CA GLU A 24 9.39 1.90 -3.33
C GLU A 24 8.30 1.80 -4.39
N LYS A 25 7.07 2.15 -4.04
CA LYS A 25 5.91 2.12 -4.91
C LYS A 25 5.14 3.43 -4.84
N THR A 26 4.48 3.76 -5.94
CA THR A 26 3.56 4.90 -5.99
C THR A 26 2.13 4.41 -5.88
N ILE A 27 1.39 4.96 -4.91
CA ILE A 27 -0.04 4.67 -4.75
C ILE A 27 -0.79 5.21 -5.96
N LYS A 28 -1.60 4.36 -6.59
CA LYS A 28 -2.44 4.71 -7.73
C LYS A 28 -3.87 5.03 -7.34
N GLY A 29 -4.37 4.38 -6.31
CA GLY A 29 -5.73 4.57 -5.83
C GLY A 29 -5.92 3.97 -4.44
N ILE A 30 -7.09 4.24 -3.87
CA ILE A 30 -7.47 3.77 -2.54
C ILE A 30 -8.90 3.26 -2.62
N ASN A 31 -9.14 2.07 -2.09
CA ASN A 31 -10.48 1.58 -1.82
C ASN A 31 -10.73 1.68 -0.32
N ILE A 32 -11.83 2.36 0.01
CA ILE A 32 -12.25 2.62 1.37
C ILE A 32 -13.50 1.78 1.60
N SER A 33 -13.38 0.78 2.44
CA SER A 33 -14.50 -0.02 2.91
C SER A 33 -14.84 0.42 4.33
N VAL A 34 -16.12 0.57 4.64
CA VAL A 34 -16.58 0.83 6.01
C VAL A 34 -17.55 -0.28 6.39
N ASP A 35 -17.30 -0.95 7.52
CA ASP A 35 -18.18 -2.01 8.00
C ASP A 35 -19.38 -1.46 8.79
N SER A 36 -20.26 -2.36 9.22
CA SER A 36 -21.49 -2.04 9.96
C SER A 36 -21.23 -1.34 11.29
N ASP A 37 -20.05 -1.55 11.88
CA ASP A 37 -19.62 -0.91 13.13
C ASP A 37 -18.98 0.47 12.90
N GLY A 38 -18.87 0.88 11.65
CA GLY A 38 -18.28 2.15 11.26
C GLY A 38 -16.76 2.15 11.22
N VAL A 39 -16.13 0.97 11.23
CA VAL A 39 -14.68 0.85 11.11
C VAL A 39 -14.28 0.97 9.65
N GLN A 40 -13.48 1.99 9.36
CA GLN A 40 -12.91 2.24 8.05
C GLN A 40 -11.67 1.37 7.81
N LYS A 41 -11.66 0.64 6.69
CA LYS A 41 -10.54 -0.17 6.19
C LYS A 41 -10.08 0.42 4.86
N ASN A 42 -8.80 0.78 4.80
CA ASN A 42 -8.17 1.38 3.62
C ASN A 42 -7.29 0.33 2.92
N TYR A 43 -7.54 0.13 1.63
CA TYR A 43 -6.73 -0.71 0.75
C TYR A 43 -6.11 0.15 -0.34
N TYR A 44 -4.79 0.08 -0.48
CA TYR A 44 -4.01 0.91 -1.39
C TYR A 44 -3.56 0.12 -2.60
N TYR A 45 -3.84 0.62 -3.80
CA TYR A 45 -3.48 -0.05 -5.05
C TYR A 45 -2.17 0.50 -5.60
N MET A 46 -1.27 -0.40 -5.97
CA MET A 46 0.02 -0.09 -6.57
C MET A 46 0.28 -0.98 -7.77
N LEU A 47 1.04 -0.45 -8.74
CA LEU A 47 1.49 -1.22 -9.89
C LEU A 47 2.61 -2.18 -9.49
N VAL A 48 2.45 -3.44 -9.84
CA VAL A 48 3.53 -4.44 -9.77
C VAL A 48 4.06 -4.71 -11.18
N PRO A 49 5.39 -4.63 -11.41
CA PRO A 49 5.97 -5.02 -12.67
C PRO A 49 5.68 -6.50 -12.91
N LYS A 50 5.05 -6.83 -14.03
CA LYS A 50 4.95 -8.22 -14.47
C LYS A 50 6.24 -8.61 -15.17
N GLU A 51 6.89 -9.65 -14.68
CA GLU A 51 7.92 -10.35 -15.43
C GLU A 51 7.25 -11.07 -16.61
N LYS A 52 7.43 -10.55 -17.83
CA LYS A 52 7.09 -11.10 -19.16
C LYS A 52 5.79 -10.63 -19.83
N GLU A 53 6.03 -9.91 -20.94
CA GLU A 53 5.31 -9.78 -22.23
C GLU A 53 3.95 -10.49 -22.38
N CYS A 54 2.88 -9.90 -21.83
CA CYS A 54 1.59 -9.75 -22.52
C CYS A 54 0.55 -9.13 -21.58
N SER A 55 0.10 -7.91 -21.93
CA SER A 55 -1.19 -7.32 -21.57
C SER A 55 -1.50 -7.04 -20.08
N SER A 56 -1.95 -5.80 -19.83
CA SER A 56 -2.48 -5.20 -18.60
C SER A 56 -1.51 -5.05 -17.42
N GLU A 57 -1.35 -3.81 -16.98
CA GLU A 57 -0.78 -3.44 -15.67
C GLU A 57 -1.38 -4.33 -14.57
N ALA A 58 -0.53 -5.04 -13.82
CA ALA A 58 -0.98 -5.83 -12.68
C ALA A 58 -1.01 -4.93 -11.43
N PHE A 59 -2.12 -4.98 -10.71
CA PHE A 59 -2.30 -4.23 -9.48
C PHE A 59 -2.17 -5.15 -8.27
N ALA A 60 -1.40 -4.71 -7.28
CA ALA A 60 -1.39 -5.30 -5.95
C ALA A 60 -2.10 -4.35 -4.97
N SER A 61 -2.89 -4.92 -4.07
CA SER A 61 -3.58 -4.19 -3.01
C SER A 61 -2.93 -4.47 -1.66
N TYR A 62 -2.63 -3.42 -0.91
CA TYR A 62 -2.02 -3.52 0.40
C TYR A 62 -2.88 -2.83 1.46
N SER A 63 -2.88 -3.38 2.67
CA SER A 63 -3.45 -2.70 3.82
C SER A 63 -2.52 -1.57 4.29
N GLU A 64 -3.06 -0.61 5.04
CA GLU A 64 -2.29 0.52 5.60
C GLU A 64 -1.07 0.06 6.43
N LYS A 65 -1.13 -1.12 7.04
CA LYS A 65 -0.08 -1.67 7.92
C LYS A 65 1.12 -2.24 7.15
N GLU A 66 0.95 -2.50 5.86
CA GLU A 66 1.99 -3.08 5.00
C GLU A 66 2.78 -1.98 4.27
N LEU A 67 2.48 -0.71 4.57
CA LEU A 67 3.05 0.47 3.91
C LEU A 67 3.73 1.36 4.91
N PHE A 68 4.85 1.91 4.46
CA PHE A 68 5.76 2.70 5.28
C PHE A 68 6.13 3.98 4.53
N SER A 69 6.34 5.04 5.28
CA SER A 69 6.66 6.36 4.73
C SER A 69 8.13 6.45 4.29
N SER A 70 9.00 5.64 4.90
CA SER A 70 10.40 5.52 4.53
C SER A 70 10.89 4.06 4.57
N LYS A 71 12.04 3.82 3.95
CA LYS A 71 12.72 2.52 3.97
C LYS A 71 13.19 2.16 5.39
N GLU A 72 13.62 3.15 6.15
CA GLU A 72 14.05 3.01 7.54
C GLU A 72 12.89 2.60 8.44
N GLU A 73 11.73 3.27 8.32
CA GLU A 73 10.51 2.93 9.05
C GLU A 73 10.10 1.48 8.79
N MET A 74 10.13 1.06 7.51
CA MET A 74 9.86 -0.32 7.13
C MET A 74 10.87 -1.29 7.75
N ARG A 75 12.17 -0.97 7.69
CA ARG A 75 13.21 -1.86 8.22
C ARG A 75 13.00 -2.12 9.71
N ILE A 76 12.81 -1.06 10.49
CA ILE A 76 12.57 -1.15 11.93
C ILE A 76 11.28 -1.92 12.23
N SER A 77 10.21 -1.62 11.48
CA SER A 77 8.90 -2.25 11.70
C SER A 77 8.88 -3.75 11.37
N VAL A 78 9.65 -4.19 10.37
CA VAL A 78 9.64 -5.59 9.92
C VAL A 78 10.73 -6.43 10.59
N PHE A 79 11.93 -5.88 10.76
CA PHE A 79 13.09 -6.64 11.21
C PHE A 79 13.53 -6.30 12.64
N GLY A 80 12.95 -5.27 13.26
CA GLY A 80 13.45 -4.71 14.52
C GLY A 80 14.67 -3.81 14.31
N ASP A 81 15.19 -3.27 15.42
CA ASP A 81 16.49 -2.57 15.48
C ASP A 81 17.67 -3.55 15.39
#